data_AF-A0A6A4GPK4-F1
#
_entry.id   AF-A0A6A4GPK4-F1
#
_cell.length_a   1.000
_cell.length_b   1.000
_cell.length_c   1.000
_cell.angle_alpha   90.00
_cell.angle_beta   90.00
_cell.angle_gamma   90.00
#
_symmetry.space_group_name_H-M   'P 1'
#
loop_
_entity.id
_entity.type
_entity.pdbx_description
1 polymer ?
#
loop_
_entity_poly.entity_id
_entity_poly.type
_entity_poly.pdbx_seq_one_letter_code
_entity_poly.pdbx_strand_id
1 'polypeptide(L)'
;MTSIVLANRANQRSEGSLSTEGIHAIIWGYISQARDSWSKRKPRVHEEERDRFETVAEAATRAQIDQVKRYKSVRKANRKHTKLDKRERGVKKLILHSSRPEDQKRWRRVEAVLGDLGEHGQSSDDTDVEVEGSALVTTEPYGCRRFLSRILADLDDNINELQSKIAAQHGKKHLAHPTQTCRQTEQKTQPKAIIRLP
;
A
#
# COMPACT_ATOMS: atom_id res chain seq x y z
N MET A 1 -7.03 55.85 15.62
CA MET A 1 -6.10 55.18 14.66
C MET A 1 -6.48 53.71 14.50
N THR A 2 -7.61 53.42 13.86
CA THR A 2 -8.16 52.05 13.70
C THR A 2 -8.82 51.85 12.32
N SER A 3 -8.34 52.56 11.30
CA SER A 3 -8.92 52.50 9.95
C SER A 3 -7.98 51.89 8.90
N ILE A 4 -6.67 51.85 9.15
CA ILE A 4 -5.69 51.34 8.17
C ILE A 4 -5.53 49.81 8.24
N VAL A 5 -5.76 49.20 9.41
CA VAL A 5 -5.55 47.75 9.62
C VAL A 5 -6.66 46.89 8.98
N LEU A 6 -7.87 47.43 8.79
CA LEU A 6 -8.97 46.70 8.16
C LEU A 6 -8.92 46.71 6.62
N ALA A 7 -8.34 47.75 6.01
CA ALA A 7 -8.21 47.84 4.55
C ALA A 7 -7.21 46.82 3.98
N ASN A 8 -6.17 46.46 4.74
CA ASN A 8 -5.15 45.50 4.30
C ASN A 8 -5.56 44.02 4.38
N ARG A 9 -6.71 43.70 4.98
CA ARG A 9 -7.22 42.31 5.06
C ARG A 9 -8.10 41.91 3.86
N ALA A 10 -8.60 42.87 3.09
CA ALA A 10 -9.41 42.61 1.90
C ALA A 10 -8.54 42.28 0.66
N ASN A 11 -7.29 42.74 0.62
CA ASN A 11 -6.38 42.58 -0.51
C ASN A 11 -5.49 41.32 -0.46
N GLN A 12 -5.68 40.42 0.51
CA GLN A 12 -4.97 39.12 0.55
C GLN A 12 -5.78 37.97 -0.07
N ARG A 13 -6.80 38.27 -0.88
CA ARG A 13 -7.50 37.25 -1.66
C ARG A 13 -6.79 37.03 -3.00
N SER A 14 -5.97 35.98 -3.00
CA SER A 14 -5.50 35.21 -4.15
C SER A 14 -4.73 35.98 -5.23
N GLU A 15 -3.45 36.22 -4.98
CA GLU A 15 -2.47 36.29 -6.08
C GLU A 15 -2.29 34.89 -6.68
N GLY A 16 -2.76 34.73 -7.90
CA GLY A 16 -2.77 33.48 -8.65
C GLY A 16 -4.07 33.34 -9.44
N SER A 17 -4.37 34.28 -10.34
CA SER A 17 -5.46 34.06 -11.31
C SER A 17 -5.08 32.86 -12.18
N LEU A 18 -5.85 31.78 -12.09
CA LEU A 18 -5.74 30.67 -13.03
C LEU A 18 -5.81 31.25 -14.45
N SER A 19 -4.91 30.82 -15.33
CA SER A 19 -4.96 31.21 -16.73
C SER A 19 -6.32 30.83 -17.32
N THR A 20 -6.79 31.55 -18.34
CA THR A 20 -8.03 31.23 -19.04
C THR A 20 -8.06 29.77 -19.49
N GLU A 21 -6.94 29.25 -19.97
CA GLU A 21 -6.73 27.83 -20.28
C GLU A 21 -6.91 26.91 -19.06
N GLY A 22 -6.38 27.30 -17.89
CA GLY A 22 -6.55 26.54 -16.65
C GLY A 22 -8.01 26.49 -16.20
N ILE A 23 -8.73 27.61 -16.33
CA ILE A 23 -10.17 27.69 -16.03
C ILE A 23 -10.95 26.82 -17.02
N HIS A 24 -10.66 26.90 -18.32
CA HIS A 24 -11.28 26.06 -19.35
C HIS A 24 -11.03 24.56 -19.10
N ALA A 25 -9.80 24.16 -18.76
CA ALA A 25 -9.47 22.78 -18.48
C ALA A 25 -10.25 22.23 -17.26
N ILE A 26 -10.39 23.04 -16.20
CA ILE A 26 -11.15 22.67 -15.02
C ILE A 26 -12.64 22.51 -15.36
N ILE A 27 -13.24 23.50 -16.03
CA ILE A 27 -14.64 23.46 -16.44
C ILE A 27 -14.91 22.25 -17.34
N TRP A 28 -14.05 22.01 -18.33
CA TRP A 28 -14.19 20.88 -19.25
C TRP A 28 -14.02 19.53 -18.54
N GLY A 29 -13.12 19.46 -17.54
CA GLY A 29 -12.99 18.31 -16.66
C GLY A 29 -14.29 17.99 -15.92
N TYR A 30 -14.94 19.00 -15.33
CA TYR A 30 -16.23 18.84 -14.67
C TYR A 30 -17.35 18.43 -15.63
N ILE A 31 -17.42 19.05 -16.81
CA ILE A 31 -18.40 18.69 -17.85
C ILE A 31 -18.21 17.22 -18.28
N SER A 32 -16.97 16.80 -18.52
CA SER A 32 -16.65 15.42 -18.91
C SER A 32 -17.02 14.43 -17.81
N GLN A 33 -16.69 14.75 -16.55
CA GLN A 33 -17.07 13.91 -15.40
C GLN A 33 -18.59 13.81 -15.22
N ALA A 34 -19.31 14.92 -15.39
CA ALA A 34 -20.76 14.95 -15.33
C ALA A 34 -21.39 14.13 -16.46
N ARG A 35 -20.86 14.26 -17.68
CA ARG A 35 -21.28 13.47 -18.85
C ARG A 35 -21.06 11.98 -18.63
N ASP A 36 -19.90 11.58 -18.10
CA ASP A 36 -19.59 10.17 -17.82
C ASP A 36 -20.47 9.61 -16.70
N SER A 37 -20.70 10.40 -15.65
CA SER A 37 -21.62 10.06 -14.56
C SER A 37 -23.05 9.88 -15.07
N TRP A 38 -23.51 10.80 -15.91
CA TRP A 38 -24.82 10.77 -16.55
C TRP A 38 -24.97 9.53 -17.44
N SER A 39 -23.97 9.26 -18.28
CA SER A 39 -23.94 8.10 -19.18
C SER A 39 -23.95 6.77 -18.40
N LYS A 40 -23.31 6.72 -17.23
CA LYS A 40 -23.35 5.56 -16.33
C LYS A 40 -24.69 5.38 -15.63
N ARG A 41 -25.42 6.46 -15.36
CA ARG A 41 -26.67 6.44 -14.59
C ARG A 41 -27.95 6.39 -15.42
N LYS A 42 -27.88 6.62 -16.73
CA LYS A 42 -29.04 6.44 -17.60
C LYS A 42 -29.51 4.98 -17.57
N PRO A 43 -30.84 4.74 -17.54
CA PRO A 43 -31.39 3.43 -17.90
C PRO A 43 -30.88 3.03 -19.27
N ARG A 44 -30.35 1.81 -19.37
CA ARG A 44 -29.92 1.27 -20.67
C ARG A 44 -31.15 0.90 -21.49
N VAL A 45 -31.06 1.08 -22.79
CA VAL A 45 -32.09 0.61 -23.73
C VAL A 45 -31.59 -0.73 -24.28
N HIS A 46 -32.37 -1.79 -24.09
CA HIS A 46 -32.06 -3.09 -24.68
C HIS A 46 -32.52 -3.08 -26.15
N GLU A 47 -31.57 -3.05 -27.09
CA GLU A 47 -31.87 -2.99 -28.53
C GLU A 47 -32.64 -4.22 -29.04
N GLU A 48 -32.48 -5.38 -28.39
CA GLU A 48 -33.11 -6.65 -28.78
C GLU A 48 -34.60 -6.75 -28.39
N GLU A 49 -35.06 -6.03 -27.36
CA GLU A 49 -36.43 -6.10 -26.81
C GLU A 49 -37.23 -4.81 -27.07
N ARG A 50 -37.20 -4.26 -28.29
CA ARG A 50 -37.99 -3.08 -28.72
C ARG A 50 -37.95 -1.91 -27.73
N ASP A 51 -36.83 -1.23 -27.64
CA ASP A 51 -36.68 0.00 -26.85
C ASP A 51 -37.13 -0.15 -25.38
N ARG A 52 -36.99 -1.36 -24.81
CA ARG A 52 -37.26 -1.59 -23.40
C ARG A 52 -36.18 -0.91 -22.56
N PHE A 53 -36.60 0.02 -21.71
CA PHE A 53 -35.74 0.59 -20.69
C PHE A 53 -35.41 -0.43 -19.60
N GLU A 54 -34.15 -0.42 -19.16
CA GLU A 54 -33.67 -1.15 -18.00
C GLU A 54 -34.60 -0.94 -16.80
N THR A 55 -35.02 -2.05 -16.19
CA THR A 55 -35.87 -1.99 -15.01
C THR A 55 -35.09 -1.51 -13.78
N VAL A 56 -35.79 -1.01 -12.76
CA VAL A 56 -35.16 -0.59 -11.50
C VAL A 56 -34.35 -1.73 -10.86
N ALA A 57 -34.82 -2.97 -10.98
CA ALA A 57 -34.12 -4.16 -10.48
C ALA A 57 -32.83 -4.43 -11.26
N GLU A 58 -32.86 -4.39 -12.59
CA GLU A 58 -31.67 -4.54 -13.44
C GLU A 58 -30.63 -3.44 -13.16
N ALA A 59 -31.07 -2.20 -13.02
CA ALA A 59 -30.22 -1.07 -12.67
C ALA A 59 -29.56 -1.25 -11.29
N ALA A 60 -30.30 -1.77 -10.31
CA ALA A 60 -29.77 -2.08 -8.98
C ALA A 60 -28.72 -3.20 -9.03
N THR A 61 -29.00 -4.29 -9.76
CA THR A 61 -28.04 -5.39 -9.96
C THR A 61 -26.78 -4.89 -10.67
N ARG A 62 -26.92 -4.07 -11.71
CA ARG A 62 -25.79 -3.43 -12.40
C ARG A 62 -24.96 -2.55 -11.46
N ALA A 63 -25.62 -1.72 -10.65
CA ALA A 63 -24.93 -0.88 -9.68
C ALA A 63 -24.12 -1.71 -8.67
N GLN A 64 -24.67 -2.83 -8.20
CA GLN A 64 -23.96 -3.78 -7.32
C GLN A 64 -22.75 -4.41 -8.03
N ILE A 65 -22.91 -4.87 -9.28
CA ILE A 65 -21.82 -5.41 -10.09
C ILE A 65 -20.70 -4.37 -10.25
N ASP A 66 -21.06 -3.13 -10.57
CA ASP A 66 -20.10 -2.03 -10.75
C ASP A 66 -19.41 -1.64 -9.43
N GLN A 67 -20.10 -1.74 -8.30
CA GLN A 67 -19.50 -1.54 -6.98
C GLN A 67 -18.48 -2.64 -6.68
N VAL A 68 -18.82 -3.91 -6.93
CA VAL A 68 -17.90 -5.04 -6.75
C VAL A 68 -16.69 -4.91 -7.67
N LYS A 69 -16.89 -4.55 -8.95
CA LYS A 69 -15.80 -4.31 -9.90
C LYS A 69 -14.87 -3.18 -9.43
N ARG A 70 -15.45 -2.05 -9.00
CA ARG A 70 -14.68 -0.92 -8.47
C ARG A 70 -13.89 -1.32 -7.23
N TYR A 71 -14.52 -2.00 -6.27
CA TYR A 71 -13.85 -2.49 -5.08
C TYR A 71 -12.66 -3.40 -5.41
N LYS A 72 -12.85 -4.37 -6.32
CA LYS A 72 -11.77 -5.24 -6.79
C LYS A 72 -10.63 -4.43 -7.43
N SER A 73 -10.96 -3.48 -8.30
CA SER A 73 -9.97 -2.63 -8.97
C SER A 73 -9.16 -1.80 -7.97
N VAL A 74 -9.82 -1.14 -7.02
CA VAL A 74 -9.16 -0.34 -5.97
C VAL A 74 -8.27 -1.22 -5.09
N ARG A 75 -8.75 -2.39 -4.69
CA ARG A 75 -7.96 -3.34 -3.91
C ARG A 75 -6.70 -3.78 -4.66
N LYS A 76 -6.80 -4.08 -5.95
CA LYS A 76 -5.65 -4.46 -6.80
C LYS A 76 -4.64 -3.31 -6.92
N ALA A 77 -5.11 -2.10 -7.18
CA ALA A 77 -4.25 -0.91 -7.26
C ALA A 77 -3.52 -0.64 -5.94
N ASN A 78 -4.24 -0.62 -4.81
CA ASN A 78 -3.64 -0.37 -3.49
C ASN A 78 -2.60 -1.43 -3.11
N ARG A 79 -2.84 -2.71 -3.45
CA ARG A 79 -1.85 -3.78 -3.24
C ARG A 79 -0.58 -3.54 -4.04
N LYS A 80 -0.70 -3.22 -5.33
CA LYS A 80 0.44 -2.93 -6.21
C LYS A 80 1.24 -1.75 -5.68
N HIS A 81 0.57 -0.65 -5.32
CA HIS A 81 1.20 0.52 -4.72
C HIS A 81 1.96 0.15 -3.43
N THR A 82 1.30 -0.56 -2.50
CA THR A 82 1.93 -0.97 -1.22
C THR A 82 3.16 -1.86 -1.46
N LYS A 83 3.12 -2.73 -2.48
CA LYS A 83 4.22 -3.63 -2.85
C LYS A 83 5.40 -2.86 -3.45
N LEU A 84 5.14 -1.92 -4.37
CA LEU A 84 6.14 -1.02 -4.93
C LEU A 84 6.82 -0.23 -3.81
N ASP A 85 6.03 0.43 -2.96
CA ASP A 85 6.48 1.18 -1.79
C ASP A 85 7.41 0.37 -0.88
N LYS A 86 7.05 -0.88 -0.59
CA LYS A 86 7.87 -1.79 0.23
C LYS A 86 9.21 -2.05 -0.46
N ARG A 87 9.19 -2.32 -1.77
CA ARG A 87 10.37 -2.64 -2.57
C ARG A 87 11.29 -1.44 -2.73
N GLU A 88 10.77 -0.26 -3.05
CA GLU A 88 11.58 0.97 -3.13
C GLU A 88 12.29 1.28 -1.81
N ARG A 89 11.56 1.22 -0.69
CA ARG A 89 12.18 1.39 0.64
C ARG A 89 13.19 0.29 0.94
N GLY A 90 12.90 -0.94 0.55
CA GLY A 90 13.77 -2.09 0.74
C GLY A 90 15.07 -1.98 -0.04
N VAL A 91 15.02 -1.60 -1.31
CA VAL A 91 16.19 -1.37 -2.17
C VAL A 91 17.06 -0.25 -1.61
N LYS A 92 16.47 0.88 -1.20
CA LYS A 92 17.22 1.97 -0.55
C LYS A 92 17.96 1.49 0.70
N LYS A 93 17.33 0.64 1.51
CA LYS A 93 17.99 0.00 2.68
C LYS A 93 19.10 -0.96 2.27
N LEU A 94 18.88 -1.78 1.24
CA LEU A 94 19.90 -2.71 0.74
C LEU A 94 21.13 -1.96 0.19
N ILE A 95 20.93 -0.86 -0.53
CA ILE A 95 22.01 0.01 -1.01
C ILE A 95 22.80 0.63 0.15
N LEU A 96 22.10 1.03 1.23
CA LEU A 96 22.71 1.64 2.41
C LEU A 96 23.50 0.63 3.26
N HIS A 97 22.97 -0.58 3.45
CA HIS A 97 23.54 -1.61 4.31
C HIS A 97 24.49 -2.58 3.58
N SER A 98 24.62 -2.46 2.27
CA SER A 98 25.55 -3.27 1.50
C SER A 98 27.00 -2.81 1.74
N SER A 99 27.86 -3.74 2.15
CA SER A 99 29.29 -3.49 2.35
C SER A 99 30.12 -3.67 1.07
N ARG A 100 29.60 -4.41 0.08
CA ARG A 100 30.29 -4.72 -1.17
C ARG A 100 29.84 -3.77 -2.28
N PRO A 101 30.77 -3.15 -3.03
CA PRO A 101 30.41 -2.23 -4.11
C PRO A 101 29.65 -2.93 -5.26
N GLU A 102 29.90 -4.22 -5.48
CA GLU A 102 29.22 -5.05 -6.49
C GLU A 102 27.73 -5.22 -6.18
N ASP A 103 27.41 -5.51 -4.91
CA ASP A 103 26.04 -5.64 -4.41
C ASP A 103 25.32 -4.28 -4.50
N GLN A 104 26.00 -3.19 -4.15
CA GLN A 104 25.44 -1.85 -4.30
C GLN A 104 25.12 -1.54 -5.78
N LYS A 105 26.01 -1.90 -6.72
CA LYS A 105 25.77 -1.76 -8.16
C LYS A 105 24.61 -2.64 -8.65
N ARG A 106 24.46 -3.86 -8.11
CA ARG A 106 23.29 -4.72 -8.37
C ARG A 106 22.00 -4.03 -7.92
N TRP A 107 21.94 -3.56 -6.68
CA TRP A 107 20.72 -2.95 -6.14
C TRP A 107 20.35 -1.63 -6.81
N ARG A 108 21.32 -0.82 -7.24
CA ARG A 108 21.04 0.38 -8.07
C ARG A 108 20.42 0.05 -9.43
N ARG A 109 20.83 -1.06 -10.06
CA ARG A 109 20.17 -1.51 -11.31
C ARG A 109 18.74 -1.97 -11.03
N VAL A 110 18.51 -2.65 -9.92
CA VAL A 110 17.16 -3.05 -9.50
C VAL A 110 16.30 -1.82 -9.16
N GLU A 111 16.87 -0.78 -8.55
CA GLU A 111 16.19 0.51 -8.32
C GLU A 111 15.72 1.15 -9.62
N ALA A 112 16.58 1.22 -10.64
CA ALA A 112 16.21 1.74 -11.95
C ALA A 112 15.07 0.92 -12.59
N VAL A 113 15.19 -0.42 -12.57
CA VAL A 113 14.14 -1.31 -13.10
C VAL A 113 12.81 -1.13 -12.36
N LEU A 114 12.83 -0.94 -11.03
CA LEU A 114 11.61 -0.66 -10.27
C LEU A 114 11.01 0.69 -10.64
N GLY A 115 11.82 1.71 -10.87
CA GLY A 115 11.38 3.04 -11.32
C GLY A 115 10.71 2.98 -12.69
N ASP A 116 11.31 2.26 -13.65
CA ASP A 116 10.77 2.10 -15.00
C ASP A 116 9.46 1.31 -15.01
N LEU A 117 9.37 0.25 -14.20
CA LEU A 117 8.19 -0.62 -14.13
C LEU A 117 7.05 -0.03 -13.29
N GLY A 118 7.37 0.76 -12.27
CA GLY A 118 6.43 1.35 -11.33
C GLY A 118 5.39 0.36 -10.79
N GLU A 119 4.13 0.81 -10.73
CA GLU A 119 3.00 -0.02 -10.30
C GLU A 119 2.65 -1.14 -11.29
N HIS A 120 2.97 -0.95 -12.58
CA HIS A 120 2.61 -1.88 -13.64
C HIS A 120 3.37 -3.20 -13.50
N GLY A 121 4.66 -3.15 -13.12
CA GLY A 121 5.48 -4.33 -12.86
C GLY A 121 5.24 -5.01 -11.51
N GLN A 122 4.34 -4.48 -10.67
CA GLN A 122 3.96 -5.16 -9.44
C GLN A 122 2.89 -6.22 -9.72
N SER A 123 3.15 -7.45 -9.28
CA SER A 123 2.12 -8.49 -9.32
C SER A 123 0.96 -8.12 -8.41
N SER A 124 -0.25 -8.34 -8.90
CA SER A 124 -1.46 -8.34 -8.10
C SER A 124 -1.81 -9.82 -7.97
N ASP A 125 -1.45 -10.48 -6.88
CA ASP A 125 -1.56 -11.94 -6.68
C ASP A 125 -3.01 -12.53 -6.79
N ASP A 126 -3.99 -11.76 -7.27
CA ASP A 126 -5.32 -12.21 -7.73
C ASP A 126 -5.30 -12.89 -9.12
N THR A 127 -4.12 -13.18 -9.69
CA THR A 127 -3.98 -13.90 -10.98
C THR A 127 -3.76 -15.40 -10.82
N ASP A 128 -3.75 -15.95 -9.61
CA ASP A 128 -3.54 -17.39 -9.37
C ASP A 128 -4.81 -18.25 -9.51
N VAL A 129 -5.90 -17.69 -10.03
CA VAL A 129 -6.97 -18.51 -10.62
C VAL A 129 -6.73 -18.52 -12.11
N GLU A 130 -6.04 -19.55 -12.59
CA GLU A 130 -6.04 -19.91 -14.01
C GLU A 130 -7.48 -20.24 -14.42
N VAL A 131 -8.26 -19.22 -14.78
CA VAL A 131 -9.42 -19.44 -15.65
C VAL A 131 -8.82 -19.69 -17.02
N GLU A 132 -8.80 -20.96 -17.40
CA GLU A 132 -8.45 -21.47 -18.72
C GLU A 132 -9.13 -20.60 -19.79
N GLY A 133 -8.32 -19.83 -20.54
CA GLY A 133 -8.80 -18.86 -21.54
C GLY A 133 -8.54 -17.38 -21.22
N SER A 134 -8.10 -17.02 -20.01
CA SER A 134 -7.66 -15.65 -19.69
C SER A 134 -6.15 -15.47 -19.90
N ALA A 135 -5.69 -15.72 -21.12
CA ALA A 135 -4.35 -15.35 -21.51
C ALA A 135 -4.18 -13.84 -21.30
N LEU A 136 -3.34 -13.47 -20.35
CA LEU A 136 -2.81 -12.11 -20.21
C LEU A 136 -2.28 -11.70 -21.59
N VAL A 137 -3.06 -10.90 -22.33
CA VAL A 137 -2.59 -10.22 -23.55
C VAL A 137 -1.62 -9.16 -23.07
N THR A 138 -0.39 -9.58 -22.79
CA THR A 138 0.70 -8.68 -22.41
C THR A 138 1.48 -8.31 -23.66
N THR A 139 1.72 -7.01 -23.81
CA THR A 139 2.64 -6.44 -24.79
C THR A 139 4.08 -6.88 -24.57
N GLU A 140 4.42 -7.36 -23.36
CA GLU A 140 5.74 -7.92 -23.07
C GLU A 140 5.81 -9.42 -23.38
N PRO A 141 6.89 -9.88 -24.04
CA PRO A 141 7.08 -11.29 -24.33
C PRO A 141 7.24 -12.11 -23.04
N TYR A 142 6.64 -13.30 -23.04
CA TYR A 142 6.56 -14.22 -21.90
C TYR A 142 7.89 -14.47 -21.15
N GLY A 143 9.01 -14.50 -21.87
CA GLY A 143 10.35 -14.69 -21.29
C GLY A 143 10.79 -13.54 -20.37
N CYS A 144 10.50 -12.28 -20.74
CA CYS A 144 10.83 -11.10 -19.95
C CYS A 144 10.09 -11.11 -18.61
N ARG A 145 8.81 -11.51 -18.62
CA ARG A 145 8.00 -11.65 -17.40
C ARG A 145 8.63 -12.63 -16.41
N ARG A 146 9.08 -13.80 -16.87
CA ARG A 146 9.72 -14.81 -15.99
C ARG A 146 11.03 -14.31 -15.39
N PHE A 147 11.83 -13.61 -16.18
CA PHE A 147 13.09 -13.04 -15.72
C PHE A 147 12.87 -11.97 -14.65
N LEU A 148 12.00 -10.99 -14.92
CA LEU A 148 11.65 -9.94 -13.96
C LEU A 148 11.02 -10.51 -12.69
N SER A 149 10.17 -11.53 -12.83
CA SER A 149 9.56 -12.21 -11.68
C SER A 149 10.60 -12.81 -10.74
N ARG A 150 11.67 -13.43 -11.29
CA ARG A 150 12.79 -13.94 -10.49
C ARG A 150 13.56 -12.83 -9.79
N ILE A 151 13.90 -11.75 -10.50
CA ILE A 151 14.59 -10.60 -9.91
C ILE A 151 13.80 -10.00 -8.74
N LEU A 152 12.48 -9.86 -8.92
CA LEU A 152 11.61 -9.27 -7.92
C LEU A 152 11.38 -10.20 -6.72
N ALA A 153 11.36 -11.51 -6.93
CA ALA A 153 11.33 -12.49 -5.83
C ALA A 153 12.64 -12.46 -5.02
N ASP A 154 13.79 -12.52 -5.70
CA ASP A 154 15.11 -12.38 -5.07
C ASP A 154 15.19 -11.09 -4.23
N LEU A 155 14.66 -9.99 -4.77
CA LEU A 155 14.60 -8.72 -4.04
C LEU A 155 13.78 -8.85 -2.75
N ASP A 156 12.58 -9.41 -2.81
CA ASP A 156 11.71 -9.58 -1.65
C ASP A 156 12.39 -10.43 -0.57
N ASP A 157 13.08 -11.51 -0.96
CA ASP A 157 13.83 -12.38 -0.05
C ASP A 157 14.98 -11.62 0.63
N ASN A 158 15.76 -10.86 -0.13
CA ASN A 158 16.86 -10.04 0.42
C ASN A 158 16.35 -8.95 1.36
N ILE A 159 15.20 -8.34 1.06
CA ILE A 159 14.55 -7.37 1.96
C ILE A 159 14.15 -8.05 3.27
N ASN A 160 13.50 -9.22 3.20
CA ASN A 160 13.05 -9.96 4.37
C ASN A 160 14.25 -10.45 5.21
N GLU A 161 15.33 -10.90 4.57
CA GLU A 161 16.57 -11.29 5.25
C GLU A 161 17.21 -10.09 5.98
N LEU A 162 17.31 -8.93 5.31
CA LEU A 162 17.84 -7.72 5.93
C LEU A 162 16.98 -7.28 7.13
N GLN A 163 15.65 -7.32 7.00
CA GLN A 163 14.73 -7.02 8.09
C GLN A 163 14.93 -7.99 9.26
N SER A 164 15.12 -9.27 8.98
CA SER A 164 15.38 -10.29 9.99
C SER A 164 16.71 -10.05 10.72
N LYS A 165 17.77 -9.68 9.98
CA LYS A 165 19.08 -9.31 10.56
C LYS A 165 18.98 -8.08 11.46
N ILE A 166 18.27 -7.04 11.03
CA ILE A 166 18.01 -5.84 11.83
C ILE A 166 17.23 -6.21 13.09
N ALA A 167 16.14 -6.97 12.98
CA ALA A 167 15.34 -7.41 14.12
C ALA A 167 16.16 -8.21 15.14
N ALA A 168 17.01 -9.14 14.68
CA ALA A 168 17.90 -9.93 15.53
C ALA A 168 18.95 -9.07 16.25
N GLN A 169 19.45 -8.00 15.62
CA GLN A 169 20.37 -7.04 16.26
C GLN A 169 19.66 -6.20 17.32
N HIS A 170 18.44 -5.75 17.06
CA HIS A 170 17.65 -4.97 18.02
C HIS A 170 17.14 -5.80 19.21
N GLY A 171 16.86 -7.10 19.01
CA GLY A 171 16.48 -8.03 20.09
C GLY A 171 17.61 -8.39 21.07
N LYS A 172 18.87 -8.04 20.77
CA LYS A 172 20.04 -8.30 21.62
C LYS A 172 20.37 -7.17 22.60
N LYS A 173 19.52 -6.15 22.74
CA LYS A 173 19.74 -5.07 23.73
C LYS A 173 19.38 -5.54 25.15
N HIS A 174 20.40 -6.00 25.89
CA HIS A 174 20.52 -6.11 27.34
C HIS A 174 19.37 -6.79 28.13
N LEU A 175 19.48 -8.10 28.36
CA LEU A 175 19.27 -8.61 29.72
C LEU A 175 20.55 -8.29 30.49
N ALA A 176 20.48 -7.23 31.30
CA ALA A 176 21.46 -7.03 32.36
C ALA A 176 21.56 -8.30 33.20
N HIS A 177 22.78 -8.64 33.61
CA HIS A 177 23.13 -9.77 34.46
C HIS A 177 22.08 -10.03 35.54
N PRO A 178 21.66 -11.29 35.79
CA PRO A 178 20.97 -11.60 37.02
C PRO A 178 21.98 -11.45 38.15
N THR A 179 21.93 -10.33 38.87
CA THR A 179 22.58 -10.21 40.17
C THR A 179 22.03 -11.36 41.02
N GLN A 180 22.86 -12.39 41.22
CA GLN A 180 22.61 -13.48 42.16
C GLN A 180 22.34 -12.86 43.53
N THR A 181 21.07 -12.69 43.86
CA THR A 181 20.65 -12.51 45.25
C THR A 181 20.13 -13.87 45.67
N CYS A 182 21.05 -14.68 46.21
CA CYS A 182 20.72 -15.92 46.87
C CYS A 182 19.83 -15.57 48.07
N ARG A 183 18.50 -15.70 47.93
CA ARG A 183 17.61 -15.69 49.09
C ARG A 183 17.85 -16.99 49.83
N GLN A 184 18.73 -16.93 50.83
CA GLN A 184 18.73 -17.90 51.90
C GLN A 184 17.34 -17.88 52.53
N THR A 185 16.55 -18.93 52.28
CA THR A 185 15.40 -19.25 53.10
C THR A 185 15.92 -19.65 54.48
N GLU A 186 15.89 -18.72 55.41
CA GLU A 186 16.01 -19.03 56.83
C GLU A 186 14.89 -20.00 57.21
N GLN A 187 15.28 -21.23 57.54
CA GLN A 187 14.40 -22.21 58.18
C GLN A 187 14.04 -21.67 59.56
N LYS A 188 12.82 -21.13 59.71
CA LYS A 188 12.25 -20.82 61.02
C LYS A 188 11.86 -22.12 61.72
N THR A 189 12.70 -22.53 62.66
CA THR A 189 12.41 -23.55 63.67
C THR A 189 11.23 -23.10 64.53
N GLN A 190 10.19 -23.92 64.62
CA GLN A 190 9.08 -23.75 65.56
C GLN A 190 9.51 -24.20 66.96
N PRO A 191 9.34 -23.40 68.03
CA PRO A 191 9.54 -23.89 69.39
C PRO A 191 8.29 -24.63 69.88
N LYS A 192 8.49 -25.91 70.20
CA LYS A 192 7.51 -26.80 70.85
C LYS A 192 7.51 -26.50 72.35
N ALA A 193 6.56 -25.72 72.83
CA ALA A 193 6.40 -25.47 74.27
C ALA A 193 5.45 -26.51 74.88
N ILE A 194 6.02 -27.30 75.79
CA ILE A 194 5.35 -28.26 76.68
C ILE A 194 4.84 -27.48 77.88
N ILE A 195 3.53 -27.48 78.15
CA ILE A 195 3.00 -27.22 79.50
C ILE A 195 1.82 -28.17 79.78
N ARG A 196 1.93 -28.88 80.89
CA ARG A 196 0.95 -29.79 81.49
C ARG A 196 0.31 -29.10 82.71
N LEU A 197 -1.02 -29.25 82.80
CA LEU A 197 -1.86 -29.45 84.00
C LEU A 197 -2.06 -28.25 84.94
N PRO A 198 -3.19 -28.21 85.69
CA PRO A 198 -3.67 -29.25 86.62
C PRO A 198 -4.54 -30.37 86.01
#